data_AF-A0A316PLC4-F1
#
_entry.id   AF-A0A316PLC4-F1
#
_cell.length_a   1.000
_cell.length_b   1.000
_cell.length_c   1.000
_cell.angle_alpha   90.00
_cell.angle_beta   90.00
_cell.angle_gamma   90.00
#
_symmetry.space_group_name_H-M   'P 1'
#
loop_
_entity.id
_entity.type
_entity.pdbx_description
1 polymer ?
#
loop_
_entity_poly.entity_id
_entity_poly.type
_entity_poly.pdbx_seq_one_letter_code
_entity_poly.pdbx_strand_id
1 'polypeptide(L)'
;TVIAQVIGAAFAMISAMTVVNSCYCCRSLHEARKGIIVVAVLVTIFALLPAAIGLSGRILLPESNGKGILYEMANRLSPGWGGLASIAILGAVLSTGPAILLMLATTVVRDIYLNIKPKASEKKQMICFRASVVAIAVLSVFIASNMKSILNDLLASFQIRAISGIVLVISLHWDKVTNDAAFWSIVAGGVIAAIWHFAGSPFGIAPLWVSLGVGLTLLVVISLSSNKGKEEYQEYLRRFKSEATKE
;
A
#
# COMPACT_ATOMS: atom_id res chain seq x y z
N THR A 1 -15.33 -11.19 0.40
CA THR A 1 -15.34 -10.57 1.74
C THR A 1 -14.10 -10.90 2.57
N VAL A 2 -13.68 -12.17 2.79
CA VAL A 2 -12.36 -12.46 3.40
C VAL A 2 -11.27 -12.75 2.37
N ILE A 3 -11.57 -13.55 1.35
CA ILE A 3 -10.63 -13.88 0.25
C ILE A 3 -10.09 -12.60 -0.40
N ALA A 4 -10.96 -11.62 -0.65
CA ALA A 4 -10.56 -10.33 -1.21
C ALA A 4 -9.62 -9.53 -0.29
N GLN A 5 -9.76 -9.66 1.02
CA GLN A 5 -8.86 -9.01 1.97
C GLN A 5 -7.48 -9.68 1.96
N VAL A 6 -7.44 -11.02 1.95
CA VAL A 6 -6.18 -11.78 1.91
C VAL A 6 -5.44 -11.55 0.60
N ILE A 7 -6.11 -11.70 -0.55
CA ILE A 7 -5.52 -11.45 -1.87
C ILE A 7 -5.14 -9.97 -2.00
N GLY A 8 -6.03 -9.08 -1.58
CA GLY A 8 -5.79 -7.64 -1.60
C GLY A 8 -4.52 -7.27 -0.84
N ALA A 9 -4.39 -7.74 0.40
CA ALA A 9 -3.20 -7.51 1.21
C ALA A 9 -1.94 -8.13 0.59
N ALA A 10 -1.98 -9.38 0.13
CA ALA A 10 -0.82 -10.06 -0.43
C ALA A 10 -0.24 -9.32 -1.65
N PHE A 11 -1.08 -8.98 -2.62
CA PHE A 11 -0.62 -8.30 -3.83
C PHE A 11 -0.32 -6.81 -3.60
N ALA A 12 -1.00 -6.16 -2.66
CA ALA A 12 -0.68 -4.79 -2.27
C ALA A 12 0.75 -4.67 -1.71
N MET A 13 1.23 -5.69 -1.00
CA MET A 13 2.57 -5.68 -0.41
C MET A 13 3.69 -5.84 -1.45
N ILE A 14 3.43 -6.52 -2.58
CA ILE A 14 4.45 -6.72 -3.64
C ILE A 14 4.89 -5.38 -4.23
N SER A 15 3.94 -4.47 -4.45
CA SER A 15 4.21 -3.12 -4.97
C SER A 15 4.46 -2.10 -3.86
N ALA A 16 4.59 -2.54 -2.59
CA ALA A 16 4.87 -1.68 -1.46
C ALA A 16 6.25 -1.04 -1.58
N MET A 17 6.29 0.28 -1.77
CA MET A 17 7.55 1.02 -1.90
C MET A 17 8.46 0.84 -0.68
N THR A 18 7.91 0.63 0.52
CA THR A 18 8.68 0.25 1.72
C THR A 18 9.39 -1.09 1.54
N VAL A 19 8.67 -2.13 1.10
CA VAL A 19 9.23 -3.46 0.85
C VAL A 19 10.28 -3.41 -0.24
N VAL A 20 9.96 -2.75 -1.36
CA VAL A 20 10.87 -2.59 -2.51
C VAL A 20 12.16 -1.89 -2.08
N ASN A 21 12.07 -0.74 -1.39
CA ASN A 21 13.25 -0.03 -0.91
C ASN A 21 14.06 -0.85 0.09
N SER A 22 13.40 -1.56 1.01
CA SER A 22 14.10 -2.44 1.95
C SER A 22 14.87 -3.55 1.23
N CYS A 23 14.32 -4.13 0.16
CA CYS A 23 15.03 -5.11 -0.64
C CYS A 23 16.25 -4.52 -1.36
N TYR A 24 16.14 -3.29 -1.90
CA TYR A 24 17.27 -2.61 -2.55
C TYR A 24 18.38 -2.18 -1.57
N CYS A 25 18.06 -2.01 -0.29
CA CYS A 25 19.06 -1.70 0.73
C CYS A 25 19.79 -2.93 1.28
N CYS A 26 19.39 -4.15 0.89
CA CYS A 26 20.05 -5.37 1.34
C CYS A 26 21.37 -5.61 0.61
N ARG A 27 22.33 -6.22 1.31
CA ARG A 27 23.67 -6.55 0.76
C ARG A 27 23.64 -7.69 -0.26
N SER A 28 22.60 -8.51 -0.24
CA SER A 28 22.40 -9.63 -1.16
C SER A 28 20.94 -10.07 -1.18
N LEU A 29 20.56 -10.80 -2.23
CA LEU A 29 19.22 -11.41 -2.34
C LEU A 29 18.92 -12.39 -1.20
N HIS A 30 19.93 -13.10 -0.70
CA HIS A 30 19.78 -14.04 0.42
C HIS A 30 19.38 -13.33 1.71
N GLU A 31 20.04 -12.21 2.01
CA GLU A 31 19.72 -11.41 3.19
C GLU A 31 18.35 -10.72 3.05
N ALA A 32 17.97 -10.29 1.84
CA ALA A 32 16.63 -9.78 1.58
C ALA A 32 15.54 -10.83 1.85
N ARG A 33 15.71 -12.07 1.35
CA ARG A 33 14.76 -13.17 1.56
C ARG A 33 14.63 -13.54 3.04
N LYS A 34 15.76 -13.69 3.74
CA LYS A 34 15.76 -13.93 5.18
C LYS A 34 15.03 -12.82 5.93
N GLY A 35 15.33 -11.56 5.61
CA GLY A 35 14.69 -10.39 6.20
C GLY A 35 13.17 -10.44 6.07
N ILE A 36 12.67 -10.71 4.85
CA ILE A 36 11.23 -10.85 4.60
C ILE A 36 10.61 -11.97 5.45
N ILE A 37 11.25 -13.14 5.54
CA ILE A 37 10.75 -14.28 6.32
C ILE A 37 10.69 -13.93 7.81
N VAL A 38 11.77 -13.35 8.35
CA VAL A 38 11.83 -12.94 9.76
C VAL A 38 10.74 -11.92 10.08
N VAL A 39 10.56 -10.90 9.22
CA VAL A 39 9.50 -9.91 9.38
C VAL A 39 8.12 -10.56 9.31
N ALA A 40 7.88 -11.48 8.36
CA ALA A 40 6.59 -12.17 8.24
C ALA A 40 6.23 -12.96 9.51
N VAL A 41 7.20 -13.68 10.09
CA VAL A 41 7.00 -14.43 11.35
C VAL A 41 6.72 -13.48 12.51
N LEU A 42 7.54 -12.44 12.67
CA LEU A 42 7.39 -11.47 13.75
C LEU A 42 6.03 -10.74 13.64
N VAL A 43 5.68 -10.23 12.47
CA VAL A 43 4.40 -9.54 12.24
C VAL A 43 3.22 -10.44 12.54
N THR A 44 3.29 -11.73 12.18
CA THR A 44 2.21 -12.69 12.49
C THR A 44 2.01 -12.83 14.01
N ILE A 45 3.11 -12.97 14.77
CA ILE A 45 3.04 -13.06 16.24
C ILE A 45 2.48 -11.76 16.83
N PHE A 46 2.98 -10.61 16.39
CA PHE A 46 2.54 -9.30 16.89
C PHE A 46 1.09 -8.97 16.51
N ALA A 47 0.60 -9.44 15.36
CA ALA A 47 -0.78 -9.22 14.92
C ALA A 47 -1.81 -9.92 15.83
N LEU A 48 -1.42 -10.97 16.54
CA LEU A 48 -2.30 -11.66 17.49
C LEU A 48 -2.55 -10.85 18.76
N LEU A 49 -1.62 -9.97 19.17
CA LEU A 49 -1.73 -9.23 20.43
C LEU A 49 -2.90 -8.23 20.42
N PRO A 50 -3.05 -7.33 19.42
CA PRO A 50 -4.22 -6.44 19.36
C PRO A 50 -5.54 -7.20 19.23
N ALA A 51 -5.55 -8.33 18.51
CA ALA A 51 -6.73 -9.17 18.37
C ALA A 51 -7.16 -9.79 19.69
N ALA A 52 -6.20 -10.30 20.48
CA ALA A 52 -6.46 -10.86 21.81
C ALA A 52 -6.98 -9.80 22.78
N ILE A 53 -6.41 -8.59 22.74
CA ILE A 53 -6.88 -7.43 23.53
C ILE A 53 -8.31 -7.06 23.11
N GLY A 54 -8.59 -6.95 21.81
CA GLY A 54 -9.93 -6.63 21.31
C GLY A 54 -10.97 -7.68 21.71
N LEU A 55 -10.65 -8.98 21.62
CA LEU A 55 -11.55 -10.06 22.01
C LEU A 55 -11.83 -10.05 23.52
N SER A 56 -10.78 -9.92 24.33
CA SER A 56 -10.90 -9.84 25.79
C SER A 56 -11.70 -8.60 26.20
N GLY A 57 -11.44 -7.46 25.56
CA GLY A 57 -12.15 -6.22 25.78
C GLY A 57 -13.62 -6.31 25.40
N ARG A 58 -13.98 -7.03 24.33
CA ARG A 58 -15.38 -7.24 23.95
C ARG A 58 -16.18 -7.97 25.03
N ILE A 59 -15.55 -8.89 25.77
CA ILE A 59 -16.18 -9.66 26.85
C ILE A 59 -16.22 -8.84 28.14
N LEU A 60 -15.10 -8.19 28.50
CA LEU A 60 -14.97 -7.46 29.76
C LEU A 60 -15.64 -6.07 29.74
N LEU A 61 -15.75 -5.46 28.57
CA LEU A 61 -16.26 -4.10 28.33
C LEU A 61 -17.26 -4.10 27.16
N PRO A 62 -18.43 -4.74 27.29
CA PRO A 62 -19.38 -4.90 26.19
C PRO A 62 -19.93 -3.57 25.65
N GLU A 63 -20.01 -2.54 26.50
CA GLU A 63 -20.47 -1.19 26.15
C GLU A 63 -19.36 -0.28 25.60
N SER A 64 -18.11 -0.74 25.60
CA SER A 64 -16.96 0.05 25.15
C SER A 64 -16.90 0.20 23.63
N ASN A 65 -16.42 1.36 23.17
CA ASN A 65 -16.10 1.56 21.78
C ASN A 65 -14.82 0.77 21.43
N GLY A 66 -14.95 -0.17 20.50
CA GLY A 66 -13.82 -0.99 20.02
C GLY A 66 -12.61 -0.18 19.54
N LYS A 67 -12.78 1.08 19.12
CA LYS A 67 -11.67 1.97 18.71
C LYS A 67 -10.75 2.36 19.88
N GLY A 68 -11.28 2.44 21.10
CA GLY A 68 -10.57 2.85 22.31
C GLY A 68 -10.21 1.71 23.26
N ILE A 69 -10.51 0.46 22.88
CA ILE A 69 -10.51 -0.69 23.79
C ILE A 69 -9.14 -0.94 24.44
N LEU A 70 -8.05 -0.73 23.70
CA LEU A 70 -6.68 -0.87 24.23
C LEU A 70 -6.43 0.09 25.40
N TYR A 71 -6.80 1.36 25.24
CA TYR A 71 -6.65 2.36 26.28
C TYR A 71 -7.56 2.04 27.47
N GLU A 72 -8.84 1.74 27.24
CA GLU A 72 -9.78 1.49 28.33
C GLU A 72 -9.40 0.28 29.17
N MET A 73 -8.95 -0.81 28.52
CA MET A 73 -8.46 -1.99 29.23
C MET A 73 -7.22 -1.67 30.06
N ALA A 74 -6.25 -0.92 29.52
CA ALA A 74 -5.05 -0.54 30.25
C ALA A 74 -5.37 0.40 31.43
N ASN A 75 -6.26 1.37 31.23
CA ASN A 75 -6.65 2.33 32.24
C ASN A 75 -7.40 1.69 33.42
N ARG A 76 -8.08 0.54 33.20
CA ARG A 76 -8.69 -0.25 34.28
C ARG A 76 -7.68 -0.90 35.23
N LEU A 77 -6.46 -1.19 34.78
CA LEU A 77 -5.41 -1.71 35.67
C LEU A 77 -4.88 -0.59 36.57
N SER A 78 -4.47 0.52 35.96
CA SER A 78 -4.18 1.77 36.67
C SER A 78 -4.10 2.93 35.67
N PRO A 79 -4.26 4.19 36.13
CA PRO A 79 -4.03 5.36 35.28
C PRO A 79 -2.63 5.41 34.64
N GLY A 80 -1.62 4.84 35.31
CA GLY A 80 -0.25 4.75 34.78
C GLY A 80 -0.16 3.86 33.54
N TRP A 81 -0.87 2.72 33.55
CA TRP A 81 -0.94 1.83 32.38
C TRP A 81 -1.75 2.45 31.24
N GLY A 82 -2.83 3.18 31.54
CA GLY A 82 -3.58 3.96 30.54
C GLY A 82 -2.72 5.04 29.87
N GLY A 83 -1.87 5.73 30.65
CA GLY A 83 -0.89 6.69 30.14
C GLY A 83 0.16 6.02 29.24
N LEU A 84 0.73 4.89 29.68
CA LEU A 84 1.70 4.13 28.89
C LEU A 84 1.10 3.63 27.57
N ALA A 85 -0.12 3.11 27.59
CA ALA A 85 -0.82 2.66 26.38
C ALA A 85 -1.04 3.83 25.39
N SER A 86 -1.43 5.00 25.89
CA SER A 86 -1.58 6.21 25.06
C SER A 86 -0.25 6.63 24.41
N ILE A 87 0.84 6.64 25.18
CA ILE A 87 2.19 6.96 24.67
C ILE A 87 2.63 5.94 23.62
N ALA A 88 2.35 4.64 23.83
CA ALA A 88 2.67 3.59 22.86
C ALA A 88 1.90 3.76 21.54
N ILE A 89 0.61 4.09 21.60
CA ILE A 89 -0.21 4.39 20.41
C ILE A 89 0.36 5.62 19.67
N LEU A 90 0.66 6.70 20.40
CA LEU A 90 1.27 7.90 19.80
C LEU A 90 2.62 7.58 19.15
N GLY A 91 3.47 6.80 19.82
CA GLY A 91 4.75 6.35 19.29
C GLY A 91 4.60 5.55 17.99
N ALA A 92 3.63 4.65 17.92
CA ALA A 92 3.34 3.87 16.70
C ALA A 92 2.84 4.75 15.54
N VAL A 93 2.00 5.75 15.82
CA VAL A 93 1.52 6.69 14.79
C VAL A 93 2.67 7.59 14.30
N LEU A 94 3.51 8.09 15.21
CA LEU A 94 4.62 8.98 14.88
C LEU A 94 5.80 8.27 14.21
N SER A 95 5.93 6.95 14.32
CA SER A 95 6.93 6.17 13.57
C SER A 95 6.53 5.90 12.13
N THR A 96 5.23 5.86 11.83
CA THR A 96 4.71 5.43 10.52
C THR A 96 4.18 6.59 9.68
N GLY A 97 3.37 7.47 10.26
CA GLY A 97 2.69 8.56 9.56
C GLY A 97 3.65 9.50 8.82
N PRO A 98 4.68 10.06 9.49
CA PRO A 98 5.67 10.91 8.83
C PRO A 98 6.41 10.22 7.68
N ALA A 99 6.78 8.95 7.83
CA ALA A 99 7.47 8.21 6.78
C ALA A 99 6.60 8.05 5.52
N ILE A 100 5.30 7.77 5.68
CA ILE A 100 4.36 7.69 4.56
C ILE A 100 4.17 9.07 3.90
N LEU A 101 4.05 10.15 4.69
CA LEU A 101 3.93 11.50 4.14
C LEU A 101 5.16 11.91 3.31
N LEU A 102 6.36 11.63 3.82
CA LEU A 102 7.60 11.90 3.09
C LEU A 102 7.71 11.06 1.82
N MET A 103 7.29 9.80 1.89
CA MET A 103 7.26 8.91 0.73
C MET A 103 6.33 9.43 -0.36
N LEU A 104 5.09 9.78 -0.02
CA LEU A 104 4.13 10.34 -0.97
C LEU A 104 4.59 11.67 -1.56
N ALA A 105 5.15 12.56 -0.75
CA ALA A 105 5.71 13.82 -1.25
C ALA A 105 6.92 13.57 -2.17
N THR A 106 7.74 12.56 -1.89
CA THR A 106 8.86 12.16 -2.76
C THR A 106 8.34 11.64 -4.09
N THR A 107 7.31 10.79 -4.08
CA THR A 107 6.63 10.29 -5.29
C THR A 107 6.08 11.45 -6.12
N VAL A 108 5.42 12.44 -5.51
CA VAL A 108 4.93 13.62 -6.25
C VAL A 108 6.08 14.37 -6.93
N VAL A 109 7.20 14.57 -6.24
CA VAL A 109 8.33 15.30 -6.82
C VAL A 109 9.02 14.47 -7.92
N ARG A 110 9.34 13.21 -7.66
CA ARG A 110 10.11 12.36 -8.58
C ARG A 110 9.29 11.88 -9.77
N ASP A 111 8.08 11.42 -9.52
CA ASP A 111 7.31 10.69 -10.53
C ASP A 111 6.38 11.62 -11.32
N ILE A 112 5.97 12.74 -10.72
CA ILE A 112 5.07 13.72 -11.37
C ILE A 112 5.84 14.97 -11.76
N TYR A 113 6.41 15.70 -10.79
CA TYR A 113 6.98 17.03 -11.04
C TYR A 113 8.22 17.00 -11.94
N LEU A 114 9.15 16.08 -11.71
CA LEU A 114 10.34 15.93 -12.55
C LEU A 114 10.03 15.33 -13.92
N ASN A 115 8.99 14.51 -14.04
CA ASN A 115 8.56 14.03 -15.35
C ASN A 115 8.02 15.18 -16.22
N ILE A 116 7.31 16.15 -15.61
CA ILE A 116 6.79 17.34 -16.31
C ILE A 116 7.87 18.42 -16.51
N LYS A 117 8.76 18.61 -15.52
CA LYS A 117 9.86 19.58 -15.56
C LYS A 117 11.20 18.92 -15.21
N PRO A 118 11.81 18.18 -16.16
CA PRO A 118 13.04 17.41 -15.89
C PRO A 118 14.23 18.24 -15.45
N LYS A 119 14.28 19.52 -15.86
CA LYS A 119 15.39 20.45 -15.56
C LYS A 119 15.11 21.34 -14.33
N ALA A 120 14.18 20.96 -13.45
CA ALA A 120 13.89 21.75 -12.27
C ALA A 120 15.07 21.74 -11.27
N SER A 121 15.49 22.93 -10.81
CA SER A 121 16.55 23.04 -9.80
C SER A 121 16.13 22.43 -8.46
N GLU A 122 17.10 21.99 -7.66
CA GLU A 122 16.88 21.41 -6.33
C GLU A 122 16.04 22.31 -5.43
N LYS A 123 16.26 23.63 -5.48
CA LYS A 123 15.45 24.60 -4.73
C LYS A 123 13.96 24.53 -5.10
N LYS A 124 13.64 24.40 -6.39
CA LYS A 124 12.25 24.25 -6.86
C LYS A 124 11.66 22.89 -6.47
N GLN A 125 12.46 21.83 -6.53
CA GLN A 125 12.05 20.50 -6.07
C GLN A 125 11.73 20.51 -4.57
N MET A 126 12.55 21.16 -3.74
CA MET A 126 12.34 21.28 -2.29
C MET A 126 11.07 22.06 -1.95
N ILE A 127 10.77 23.13 -2.69
CA ILE A 127 9.51 23.89 -2.53
C ILE A 127 8.31 23.00 -2.86
N CYS A 128 8.37 22.29 -4.00
CA CYS A 128 7.32 21.35 -4.41
C CYS A 128 7.13 20.24 -3.37
N PHE A 129 8.23 19.69 -2.83
CA PHE A 129 8.21 18.69 -1.78
C PHE A 129 7.47 19.18 -0.53
N ARG A 130 7.87 20.33 0.03
CA ARG A 130 7.24 20.91 1.23
C ARG A 130 5.77 21.23 1.02
N ALA A 131 5.42 21.79 -0.14
CA ALA A 131 4.03 22.05 -0.50
C ALA A 131 3.21 20.75 -0.59
N SER A 132 3.79 19.69 -1.17
CA SER A 132 3.15 18.38 -1.28
C SER A 132 2.91 17.76 0.10
N VAL A 133 3.88 17.82 1.02
CA VAL A 133 3.70 17.34 2.40
C VAL A 133 2.49 18.00 3.06
N VAL A 134 2.39 19.33 2.99
CA VAL A 134 1.26 20.07 3.60
C VAL A 134 -0.05 19.71 2.91
N ALA A 135 -0.10 19.69 1.57
CA ALA A 135 -1.30 19.37 0.82
C ALA A 135 -1.81 17.94 1.12
N ILE A 136 -0.91 16.96 1.13
CA ILE A 136 -1.24 15.55 1.42
C ILE A 136 -1.68 15.42 2.88
N ALA A 137 -1.05 16.11 3.83
CA ALA A 137 -1.46 16.08 5.24
C ALA A 137 -2.87 16.62 5.44
N VAL A 138 -3.19 17.78 4.83
CA VAL A 138 -4.54 18.37 4.89
C VAL A 138 -5.57 17.44 4.27
N LEU A 139 -5.28 16.88 3.09
CA LEU A 139 -6.17 15.92 2.43
C LEU A 139 -6.37 14.65 3.27
N SER A 140 -5.31 14.14 3.90
CA SER A 140 -5.36 12.95 4.76
C SER A 140 -6.25 13.19 5.97
N VAL A 141 -6.14 14.36 6.62
CA VAL A 141 -7.02 14.74 7.74
C VAL A 141 -8.46 14.83 7.27
N PHE A 142 -8.72 15.47 6.13
CA PHE A 142 -10.07 15.57 5.57
C PHE A 142 -10.69 14.19 5.31
N ILE A 143 -9.95 13.27 4.69
CA ILE A 143 -10.44 11.90 4.44
C ILE A 143 -10.65 11.18 5.78
N ALA A 144 -9.70 11.26 6.71
CA ALA A 144 -9.77 10.61 8.02
C ALA A 144 -10.98 11.09 8.84
N SER A 145 -11.33 12.37 8.78
CA SER A 145 -12.52 12.92 9.45
C SER A 145 -13.85 12.36 8.93
N ASN A 146 -13.87 11.81 7.71
CA ASN A 146 -15.06 11.21 7.09
C ASN A 146 -15.09 9.67 7.20
N MET A 147 -14.06 9.04 7.79
CA MET A 147 -13.97 7.59 7.92
C MET A 147 -14.94 7.05 8.97
N LYS A 148 -15.78 6.09 8.57
CA LYS A 148 -16.70 5.39 9.49
C LYS A 148 -15.96 4.29 10.27
N SER A 149 -15.09 3.53 9.59
CA SER A 149 -14.39 2.38 10.15
C SER A 149 -12.94 2.31 9.67
N ILE A 150 -12.01 2.54 10.60
CA ILE A 150 -10.55 2.50 10.35
C ILE A 150 -10.15 1.16 9.70
N LEU A 151 -10.68 0.05 10.21
CA LEU A 151 -10.34 -1.28 9.69
C LEU A 151 -10.85 -1.48 8.26
N ASN A 152 -12.09 -1.09 7.98
CA ASN A 152 -12.67 -1.29 6.64
C ASN A 152 -11.96 -0.43 5.59
N ASP A 153 -11.66 0.82 5.93
CA ASP A 153 -10.96 1.75 5.05
C ASP A 153 -9.51 1.31 4.81
N LEU A 154 -8.83 0.79 5.83
CA LEU A 154 -7.51 0.18 5.70
C LEU A 154 -7.53 -1.05 4.77
N LEU A 155 -8.46 -1.98 4.98
CA LEU A 155 -8.57 -3.18 4.15
C LEU A 155 -8.95 -2.86 2.70
N ALA A 156 -9.78 -1.84 2.49
CA ALA A 156 -10.09 -1.34 1.15
C ALA A 156 -8.88 -0.71 0.47
N SER A 157 -8.03 0.02 1.21
CA SER A 157 -6.79 0.60 0.66
C SER A 157 -5.86 -0.47 0.09
N PHE A 158 -5.75 -1.64 0.75
CA PHE A 158 -4.97 -2.77 0.22
C PHE A 158 -5.62 -3.33 -1.05
N GLN A 159 -6.94 -3.47 -1.08
CA GLN A 159 -7.64 -3.95 -2.28
C GLN A 159 -7.47 -3.02 -3.48
N ILE A 160 -7.54 -1.71 -3.26
CA ILE A 160 -7.30 -0.69 -4.30
C ILE A 160 -5.86 -0.80 -4.82
N ARG A 161 -4.89 -0.98 -3.92
CA ARG A 161 -3.47 -1.12 -4.29
C ARG A 161 -3.16 -2.43 -5.01
N ALA A 162 -3.89 -3.51 -4.73
CA ALA A 162 -3.57 -4.86 -5.19
C ALA A 162 -3.45 -5.01 -6.71
N ILE A 163 -4.19 -4.21 -7.50
CA ILE A 163 -4.10 -4.24 -8.97
C ILE A 163 -2.67 -4.00 -9.47
N SER A 164 -1.92 -3.11 -8.82
CA SER A 164 -0.53 -2.83 -9.18
C SER A 164 0.37 -4.07 -9.01
N GLY A 165 0.22 -4.82 -7.92
CA GLY A 165 0.97 -6.05 -7.69
C GLY A 165 0.57 -7.17 -8.65
N ILE A 166 -0.73 -7.30 -8.95
CA ILE A 166 -1.24 -8.31 -9.87
C ILE A 166 -0.73 -8.06 -11.29
N VAL A 167 -0.85 -6.82 -11.79
CA VAL A 167 -0.32 -6.45 -13.11
C VAL A 167 1.19 -6.68 -13.18
N LEU A 168 1.93 -6.34 -12.12
CA LEU A 168 3.38 -6.60 -12.05
C LEU A 168 3.70 -8.09 -12.18
N VAL A 169 3.00 -8.97 -11.44
CA VAL A 169 3.22 -10.43 -11.52
C VAL A 169 2.88 -10.98 -12.91
N ILE A 170 1.79 -10.50 -13.52
CA ILE A 170 1.42 -10.90 -14.89
C ILE A 170 2.48 -10.44 -15.89
N SER A 171 2.97 -9.21 -15.77
CA SER A 171 3.99 -8.65 -16.68
C SER A 171 5.32 -9.41 -16.64
N LEU A 172 5.64 -10.07 -15.52
CA LEU A 172 6.83 -10.91 -15.40
C LEU A 172 6.73 -12.25 -16.14
N HIS A 173 5.51 -12.76 -16.35
CA HIS A 173 5.29 -14.09 -16.94
C HIS A 173 4.69 -14.03 -18.35
N TRP A 174 4.07 -12.91 -18.72
CA TRP A 174 3.41 -12.75 -20.00
C TRP A 174 4.15 -11.75 -20.89
N ASP A 175 4.81 -12.30 -21.91
CA ASP A 175 5.68 -11.58 -22.86
C ASP A 175 4.97 -10.59 -23.79
N LYS A 176 3.64 -10.53 -23.75
CA LYS A 176 2.83 -9.62 -24.57
C LYS A 176 2.41 -8.34 -23.84
N VAL A 177 2.65 -8.24 -22.53
CA VAL A 177 2.25 -7.05 -21.77
C VAL A 177 3.09 -5.85 -22.20
N THR A 178 2.43 -4.78 -22.64
CA THR A 178 3.10 -3.50 -22.96
C THR A 178 3.11 -2.57 -21.76
N ASN A 179 4.06 -1.63 -21.74
CA ASN A 179 4.13 -0.58 -20.72
C ASN A 179 2.83 0.23 -20.64
N ASP A 180 2.26 0.58 -21.80
CA ASP A 180 0.99 1.30 -21.87
C ASP A 180 -0.18 0.47 -21.30
N ALA A 181 -0.24 -0.83 -21.64
CA ALA A 181 -1.26 -1.72 -21.10
C ALA A 181 -1.14 -1.81 -19.58
N ALA A 182 0.07 -2.01 -19.05
CA ALA A 182 0.31 -2.09 -17.62
C ALA A 182 -0.10 -0.78 -16.92
N PHE A 183 0.33 0.37 -17.45
CA PHE A 183 0.02 1.69 -16.89
C PHE A 183 -1.49 1.95 -16.82
N TRP A 184 -2.19 1.85 -17.95
CA TRP A 184 -3.62 2.15 -18.02
C TRP A 184 -4.47 1.18 -17.19
N SER A 185 -4.06 -0.08 -17.11
CA SER A 185 -4.73 -1.09 -16.28
C SER A 185 -4.62 -0.79 -14.79
N ILE A 186 -3.44 -0.37 -14.33
CA ILE A 186 -3.21 0.00 -12.93
C ILE A 186 -4.00 1.25 -12.57
N VAL A 187 -3.95 2.27 -13.43
CA VAL A 187 -4.66 3.54 -13.20
C VAL A 187 -6.17 3.31 -13.20
N ALA A 188 -6.73 2.72 -14.25
CA ALA A 188 -8.17 2.50 -14.36
C ALA A 188 -8.69 1.55 -13.27
N GLY A 189 -7.95 0.46 -12.99
CA GLY A 189 -8.27 -0.48 -11.92
C GLY A 189 -8.26 0.17 -10.54
N GLY A 190 -7.23 0.96 -10.23
CA GLY A 190 -7.12 1.65 -8.95
C GLY A 190 -8.21 2.72 -8.78
N VAL A 191 -8.48 3.51 -9.81
CA VAL A 191 -9.52 4.54 -9.79
C VAL A 191 -10.91 3.93 -9.62
N ILE A 192 -11.24 2.87 -10.38
CA ILE A 192 -12.56 2.23 -10.24
C ILE A 192 -12.73 1.59 -8.86
N ALA A 193 -11.67 1.00 -8.29
CA ALA A 193 -11.69 0.43 -6.95
C ALA A 193 -11.94 1.51 -5.89
N ALA A 194 -11.30 2.67 -6.02
CA ALA A 194 -11.49 3.79 -5.12
C ALA A 194 -12.93 4.32 -5.20
N ILE A 195 -13.43 4.57 -6.41
CA ILE A 195 -14.82 5.01 -6.63
C ILE A 195 -15.80 3.99 -6.03
N TRP A 196 -15.57 2.70 -6.24
CA TRP A 196 -16.42 1.63 -5.72
C TRP A 196 -16.44 1.59 -4.20
N HIS A 197 -15.28 1.76 -3.55
CA HIS A 197 -15.18 1.83 -2.09
C HIS A 197 -15.94 3.04 -1.54
N PHE A 198 -15.68 4.24 -2.07
CA PHE A 198 -16.31 5.48 -1.58
C PHE A 198 -17.81 5.56 -1.92
N ALA A 199 -18.28 4.84 -2.94
CA ALA A 199 -19.71 4.63 -3.21
C ALA A 199 -20.39 3.67 -2.22
N GLY A 200 -19.67 3.15 -1.22
CA GLY A 200 -20.20 2.26 -0.20
C GLY A 200 -20.13 0.77 -0.55
N SER A 201 -19.28 0.38 -1.51
CA SER A 201 -19.17 -0.99 -2.04
C SER A 201 -20.54 -1.58 -2.41
N PRO A 202 -21.18 -1.06 -3.47
CA PRO A 202 -22.50 -1.51 -3.92
C PRO A 202 -22.58 -3.03 -4.04
N PHE A 203 -23.74 -3.59 -3.68
CA PHE A 203 -24.02 -5.03 -3.74
C PHE A 203 -23.12 -5.89 -2.83
N GLY A 204 -22.38 -5.29 -1.89
CA GLY A 204 -21.44 -6.01 -1.02
C GLY A 204 -20.21 -6.55 -1.76
N ILE A 205 -19.96 -6.08 -2.99
CA ILE A 205 -18.83 -6.51 -3.81
C ILE A 205 -17.58 -5.78 -3.34
N ALA A 206 -16.56 -6.56 -3.00
CA ALA A 206 -15.28 -6.02 -2.57
C ALA A 206 -14.60 -5.22 -3.70
N PRO A 207 -14.05 -4.02 -3.42
CA PRO A 207 -13.36 -3.18 -4.42
C PRO A 207 -12.34 -3.91 -5.29
N LEU A 208 -11.65 -4.92 -4.72
CA LEU A 208 -10.70 -5.76 -5.45
C LEU A 208 -11.30 -6.38 -6.72
N TRP A 209 -12.50 -6.95 -6.64
CA TRP A 209 -13.06 -7.71 -7.76
C TRP A 209 -13.42 -6.81 -8.94
N VAL A 210 -13.96 -5.63 -8.64
CA VAL A 210 -14.28 -4.62 -9.66
C VAL A 210 -12.99 -4.07 -10.28
N SER A 211 -11.97 -3.82 -9.44
CA SER A 211 -10.64 -3.43 -9.89
C SER A 211 -10.05 -4.42 -10.88
N LEU A 212 -10.19 -5.72 -10.59
CA LEU A 212 -9.64 -6.78 -11.43
C LEU A 212 -10.42 -6.94 -12.73
N GLY A 213 -11.75 -6.84 -12.67
CA GLY A 213 -12.59 -6.88 -13.85
C GLY A 213 -12.19 -5.80 -14.86
N VAL A 214 -12.08 -4.55 -14.42
CA VAL A 214 -11.72 -3.43 -15.32
C VAL A 214 -10.23 -3.43 -15.66
N GLY A 215 -9.37 -3.64 -14.67
CA GLY A 215 -7.91 -3.58 -14.86
C GLY A 215 -7.38 -4.69 -15.76
N LEU A 216 -7.80 -5.94 -15.54
CA LEU A 216 -7.32 -7.06 -16.36
C LEU A 216 -7.92 -7.07 -17.76
N THR A 217 -9.17 -6.61 -17.93
CA THR A 217 -9.75 -6.48 -19.27
C THR A 217 -8.99 -5.44 -20.09
N LEU A 218 -8.68 -4.27 -19.53
CA LEU A 218 -7.83 -3.28 -20.19
C LEU A 218 -6.43 -3.84 -20.48
N LEU A 219 -5.84 -4.58 -19.53
CA LEU A 219 -4.52 -5.18 -19.72
C LEU A 219 -4.51 -6.09 -20.94
N VAL A 220 -5.49 -7.00 -21.03
CA VAL A 220 -5.58 -7.95 -22.13
C VAL A 220 -5.88 -7.24 -23.45
N VAL A 221 -6.84 -6.32 -23.47
CA VAL A 221 -7.26 -5.62 -24.70
C VAL A 221 -6.12 -4.79 -25.28
N ILE A 222 -5.43 -3.99 -24.47
CA ILE A 222 -4.33 -3.13 -24.94
C ILE A 222 -3.12 -3.99 -25.31
N SER A 223 -2.79 -5.02 -24.52
CA SER A 223 -1.65 -5.90 -24.81
C SER A 223 -1.82 -6.71 -26.09
N LEU A 224 -3.05 -7.14 -26.42
CA LEU A 224 -3.33 -7.86 -27.66
C LEU A 224 -3.48 -6.92 -28.87
N SER A 225 -3.89 -5.68 -28.64
CA SER A 225 -4.01 -4.67 -29.70
C SER A 225 -2.65 -4.07 -30.09
N SER A 226 -1.63 -4.21 -29.25
CA SER A 226 -0.29 -3.67 -29.48
C SER A 226 0.72 -4.78 -29.79
N ASN A 227 1.42 -4.66 -30.92
CA ASN A 227 2.48 -5.61 -31.30
C ASN A 227 3.82 -5.39 -30.57
N LYS A 228 3.92 -4.38 -29.68
CA LYS A 228 5.19 -4.00 -29.04
C LYS A 228 5.57 -4.85 -27.82
N GLY A 229 4.64 -5.65 -27.27
CA GLY A 229 4.85 -6.35 -25.99
C GLY A 229 6.11 -7.22 -25.97
N LYS A 230 6.35 -7.97 -27.06
CA LYS A 230 7.53 -8.84 -27.15
C LYS A 230 8.84 -8.07 -27.19
N GLU A 231 8.90 -6.94 -27.90
CA GLU A 231 10.11 -6.12 -27.99
C GLU A 231 10.47 -5.52 -26.63
N GLU A 232 9.47 -4.94 -25.96
CA GLU A 232 9.61 -4.36 -24.62
C GLU A 232 10.02 -5.43 -23.59
N TYR A 233 9.43 -6.63 -23.67
CA TYR A 233 9.79 -7.75 -22.80
C TYR A 233 11.23 -8.23 -23.03
N GLN A 234 11.70 -8.28 -24.28
CA GLN A 234 13.09 -8.65 -24.59
C GLN A 234 14.08 -7.56 -24.15
N GLU A 235 13.71 -6.28 -24.17
CA GLU A 235 14.53 -5.22 -23.59
C GLU A 235 14.63 -5.37 -22.07
N TYR A 236 13.50 -5.65 -21.40
CA TYR A 236 13.48 -5.93 -19.96
C TYR A 236 14.42 -7.09 -19.58
N LEU A 237 14.33 -8.24 -20.28
CA LEU A 237 15.20 -9.39 -20.02
C LEU A 237 16.68 -9.08 -20.25
N ARG A 238 17.00 -8.24 -21.26
CA ARG A 238 18.38 -7.81 -21.52
C ARG A 238 18.92 -6.96 -20.37
N ARG A 239 18.14 -5.98 -19.88
CA ARG A 239 18.52 -5.15 -18.73
C ARG A 239 18.73 -6.00 -17.47
N PHE A 240 17.79 -6.90 -17.18
CA PHE A 240 17.85 -7.80 -16.03
C PHE A 240 19.11 -8.66 -16.03
N LYS A 241 19.45 -9.29 -17.18
CA LYS A 241 20.69 -10.08 -17.29
C LYS A 241 21.94 -9.22 -17.11
N SER A 242 21.95 -8.00 -17.64
CA SER A 242 23.10 -7.10 -17.52
C SER A 242 23.38 -6.68 -16.07
N GLU A 243 22.34 -6.56 -15.25
CA GLU A 243 22.46 -6.24 -13.83
C GLU A 243 22.86 -7.47 -13.02
N ALA A 244 22.28 -8.64 -13.31
CA ALA A 244 22.62 -9.90 -12.64
C ALA A 244 24.06 -10.38 -12.89
N THR A 245 24.73 -9.88 -13.93
CA THR A 245 26.14 -10.23 -14.24
C THR A 245 27.13 -9.26 -13.57
N LYS A 246 26.65 -8.19 -12.92
CA LYS A 246 27.50 -7.21 -12.21
C LYS A 246 27.68 -7.55 -10.72
N GLU A 247 26.88 -8.46 -10.17
CA GLU A 247 27.09 -9.09 -8.86
C GLU A 247 28.00 -10.31 -8.97
#